data_AF-A0A242DBY9-F1
#
_entry.id   AF-A0A242DBY9-F1
#
_cell.length_a   1.000
_cell.length_b   1.000
_cell.length_c   1.000
_cell.angle_alpha   90.00
_cell.angle_beta   90.00
_cell.angle_gamma   90.00
#
_symmetry.space_group_name_H-M   'P 1'
#
loop_
_entity.id
_entity.type
_entity.pdbx_description
1 polymer ?
#
loop_
_entity_poly.entity_id
_entity_poly.type
_entity_poly.pdbx_seq_one_letter_code
_entity_poly.pdbx_strand_id
1 'polypeptide(L)' 'MLVITYELNDSEKEKTYPSANDFVAAQLKEVPDLPDYYHVVRATIDGKEVDLADKTISGLFN' A
#
# COMPACT_ATOMS: atom_id res chain seq x y z
N MET A 1 4.09 -10.12 6.10
CA MET A 1 2.84 -9.34 6.21
C MET A 1 3.10 -7.90 5.86
N LEU A 2 2.38 -7.36 4.88
CA LEU A 2 2.42 -5.94 4.49
C LEU A 2 1.14 -5.26 4.98
N VAL A 3 1.28 -4.12 5.65
CA VAL A 3 0.17 -3.27 6.09
C VAL A 3 0.36 -1.89 5.49
N ILE A 4 -0.65 -1.37 4.78
CA ILE A 4 -0.64 -0.06 4.15
C ILE A 4 -1.77 0.77 4.76
N THR A 5 -1.42 1.93 5.32
CA THR A 5 -2.35 2.96 5.74
C THR A 5 -2.38 4.06 4.69
N TYR A 6 -3.56 4.37 4.14
CA TYR A 6 -3.74 5.32 3.05
C TYR A 6 -4.93 6.26 3.31
N GLU A 7 -4.91 7.43 2.70
CA GLU A 7 -6.00 8.41 2.81
C GLU A 7 -7.12 8.12 1.81
N LEU A 8 -8.36 8.20 2.28
CA LEU A 8 -9.57 8.11 1.48
C LEU A 8 -10.69 8.94 2.09
N ASN A 9 -11.14 9.99 1.38
CA ASN A 9 -12.22 10.90 1.80
C ASN A 9 -12.00 11.45 3.23
N ASP A 10 -10.87 12.11 3.45
CA ASP A 10 -10.47 12.73 4.74
C ASP A 10 -10.39 11.73 5.91
N SER A 11 -10.24 10.44 5.62
CA SER A 11 -10.08 9.37 6.61
C SER A 11 -8.91 8.47 6.23
N GLU A 12 -8.24 7.92 7.23
CA GLU A 12 -7.25 6.85 7.03
C GLU A 12 -7.95 5.50 6.90
N LYS A 13 -7.47 4.67 5.99
CA LYS A 13 -7.88 3.28 5.77
C LYS A 13 -6.67 2.38 5.79
N GLU A 14 -6.89 1.13 6.20
CA GLU A 14 -5.85 0.12 6.25
C GLU A 14 -6.14 -1.00 5.25
N LYS A 15 -5.11 -1.45 4.54
CA LYS A 15 -5.14 -2.65 3.73
C LYS A 15 -3.98 -3.56 4.13
N THR A 16 -4.33 -4.81 4.42
CA THR A 16 -3.36 -5.82 4.87
C THR A 16 -3.24 -6.92 3.84
N TYR A 17 -2.00 -7.28 3.52
CA TYR A 17 -1.63 -8.37 2.64
C TYR A 17 -0.74 -9.38 3.40
N PRO A 18 -0.90 -10.69 3.18
CA PRO A 18 -0.05 -11.69 3.85
C PRO A 18 1.45 -11.49 3.58
N SER A 19 1.81 -11.02 2.39
CA SER A 19 3.17 -10.64 2.00
C SER A 19 3.19 -9.47 1.02
N ALA A 20 4.37 -8.89 0.77
CA ALA A 20 4.54 -7.89 -0.29
C ALA A 20 4.25 -8.47 -1.68
N ASN A 21 4.52 -9.76 -1.91
CA ASN A 21 4.20 -10.43 -3.17
C ASN A 21 2.69 -10.50 -3.42
N ASP A 22 1.89 -10.69 -2.36
CA ASP A 22 0.43 -10.66 -2.48
C ASP A 22 -0.10 -9.28 -2.88
N PHE A 23 0.55 -8.22 -2.39
CA PHE A 23 0.26 -6.85 -2.84
C PHE A 23 0.59 -6.68 -4.33
N VAL A 24 1.79 -7.07 -4.76
CA VAL A 24 2.17 -7.00 -6.18
C VAL A 24 1.19 -7.79 -7.04
N ALA A 25 0.83 -9.00 -6.64
CA ALA A 25 -0.16 -9.82 -7.35
C ALA A 25 -1.55 -9.18 -7.38
N ALA A 26 -1.96 -8.49 -6.31
CA ALA A 26 -3.23 -7.75 -6.28
C ALA A 26 -3.23 -6.53 -7.20
N GLN A 27 -2.11 -5.82 -7.30
CA GLN A 27 -1.96 -4.64 -8.15
C GLN A 27 -1.85 -4.98 -9.64
N LEU A 28 -1.41 -6.19 -9.98
CA LEU A 28 -1.33 -6.67 -11.37
C LEU A 28 -2.64 -7.27 -11.91
N LYS A 29 -3.73 -7.24 -11.13
CA LYS A 29 -5.05 -7.66 -11.60
C LYS A 29 -5.60 -6.65 -12.61
N GLU A 30 -6.52 -7.11 -13.46
CA GLU A 30 -7.27 -6.23 -14.38
C GLU A 30 -7.95 -5.06 -13.64
N VAL A 31 -8.44 -5.31 -12.43
CA VAL A 31 -8.92 -4.30 -11.50
C VAL A 31 -8.16 -4.44 -10.17
N PRO A 32 -7.17 -3.57 -9.90
CA PRO A 32 -6.48 -3.56 -8.62
C PRO A 32 -7.40 -3.07 -7.50
N ASP A 33 -7.10 -3.48 -6.27
CA ASP A 33 -7.90 -3.13 -5.10
C ASP A 33 -7.53 -1.78 -4.47
N LEU A 34 -6.39 -1.22 -4.86
CA LEU A 34 -5.95 0.12 -4.50
C LEU A 34 -5.55 0.86 -5.79
N PRO A 35 -6.14 2.03 -6.08
CA PRO A 35 -5.64 2.92 -7.12
C PRO A 35 -4.22 3.39 -6.83
N ASP A 36 -3.42 3.50 -7.87
CA ASP A 36 -2.01 3.89 -7.84
C ASP A 36 -1.76 5.26 -7.17
N TYR A 37 -2.66 6.22 -7.40
CA TYR A 37 -2.55 7.60 -6.92
C TYR A 37 -2.93 7.80 -5.45
N TYR A 38 -3.44 6.78 -4.75
CA TYR A 38 -3.82 6.95 -3.33
C TYR A 38 -2.61 7.31 -2.48
N HIS A 39 -2.77 8.31 -1.62
CA HIS A 39 -1.69 8.78 -0.74
C HIS A 39 -1.44 7.77 0.39
N VAL A 40 -0.19 7.34 0.54
CA VAL A 40 0.24 6.42 1.60
C VAL A 40 0.73 7.24 2.79
N VAL A 41 0.01 7.10 3.91
CA VAL A 41 0.38 7.71 5.20
C VAL A 41 1.53 6.91 5.82
N ARG A 42 1.40 5.58 5.79
CA ARG A 42 2.32 4.65 6.43
C ARG A 42 2.28 3.29 5.75
N ALA A 43 3.44 2.63 5.65
CA ALA A 43 3.50 1.23 5.29
C ALA A 43 4.44 0.46 6.22
N THR A 44 4.11 -0.80 6.52
CA THR A 44 4.96 -1.67 7.35
C THR A 44 5.10 -3.06 6.75
N ILE A 45 6.30 -3.62 6.85
CA ILE A 45 6.61 -5.03 6.51
C ILE A 45 6.97 -5.75 7.80
N ASP A 46 6.16 -6.74 8.17
CA ASP A 46 6.31 -7.52 9.40
C ASP A 46 6.42 -6.62 10.65
N GLY A 47 5.61 -5.55 10.67
CA GLY A 47 5.55 -4.57 11.76
C GLY A 47 6.66 -3.53 11.76
N LYS A 48 7.61 -3.59 10.81
CA LYS A 48 8.65 -2.57 10.63
C LYS A 48 8.22 -1.57 9.58
N GLU A 49 8.24 -0.30 9.94
CA GLU A 49 7.92 0.79 9.03
C GLU A 49 8.94 0.87 7.90
N VAL A 50 8.45 1.12 6.69
CA VAL A 50 9.28 1.39 5.51
C VAL A 50 9.27 2.88 5.21
N ASP A 51 10.44 3.43 4.94
CA ASP A 51 10.55 4.81 4.50
C ASP A 51 10.23 4.89 3.00
N LEU A 52 9.31 5.79 2.65
CA LEU A 52 8.82 5.93 1.28
C LEU A 52 9.18 7.32 0.75
N ALA A 53 10.05 7.34 -0.27
CA ALA A 53 10.36 8.57 -0.99
C ALA A 53 9.14 9.10 -1.76
N ASP A 54 8.35 8.19 -2.35
CA ASP A 54 7.07 8.46 -2.98
C ASP A 54 5.94 7.89 -2.12
N LYS A 55 5.14 8.78 -1.54
CA LYS A 55 4.03 8.44 -0.64
C LYS A 55 2.74 8.15 -1.41
N THR A 56 2.83 7.31 -2.43
CA THR A 56 1.68 6.82 -3.21
C THR A 56 1.68 5.30 -3.27
N ILE A 57 0.56 4.69 -3.69
CA ILE A 57 0.52 3.23 -3.89
C ILE A 57 1.51 2.81 -4.98
N SER A 58 1.69 3.60 -6.05
CA SER A 58 2.75 3.36 -7.04
C SER A 58 4.16 3.44 -6.44
N GLY A 59 4.37 4.28 -5.43
CA GLY A 59 5.65 4.42 -4.74
C GLY A 59 6.10 3.13 -4.02
N LEU A 60 5.16 2.26 -3.65
CA LEU A 60 5.43 0.99 -2.96
C LEU A 60 6.09 -0.09 -3.85
N PHE A 61 6.26 0.16 -5.15
CA PHE A 61 6.98 -0.74 -6.06
C PHE A 61 8.50 -0.53 -6.07
N ASN A 62 8.99 0.55 -5.47
CA ASN A 62 10.41 0.96 -5.53
C ASN A 62 11.23 0.48 -4.34
#